data_AF-A0A2Z5PFK3-F1
#
_entry.id   AF-A0A2Z5PFK3-F1
#
_cell.length_a   1.000
_cell.length_b   1.000
_cell.length_c   1.000
_cell.angle_alpha   90.00
_cell.angle_beta   90.00
_cell.angle_gamma   90.00
#
_symmetry.space_group_name_H-M   'P 1'
#
loop_
_entity.id
_entity.type
_entity.pdbx_description
1 polymer ?
#
loop_
_entity_poly.entity_id
_entity_poly.type
_entity_poly.pdbx_seq_one_letter_code
_entity_poly.pdbx_strand_id
1 'polypeptide(L)'
;MDFLYDTAIPNELKSRSRTYIKYGNYNDTFQFLGYFSIALKVIDFGDEVSKTAIKKMTGDKDKKNTSGYLIGQFAINDKFRTSKDVMSGKTLLEDCLDQLYEANGIVGGKLIIIECKESEKLIEFYERNGFRYLQKVQTPNNGELVQMIKLL
;
A
#
# COMPACT_ATOMS: atom_id res chain seq x y z
N MET A 1 -11.77 -0.33 -13.55
CA MET A 1 -11.33 -1.66 -13.08
C MET A 1 -10.05 -2.03 -13.83
N ASP A 2 -9.19 -1.04 -14.10
CA ASP A 2 -8.34 -1.07 -15.30
C ASP A 2 -6.93 -1.55 -14.98
N PHE A 3 -6.50 -1.40 -13.72
CA PHE A 3 -5.16 -1.83 -13.31
C PHE A 3 -4.95 -3.33 -13.47
N LEU A 4 -5.85 -4.17 -12.93
CA LEU A 4 -5.63 -5.61 -12.85
C LEU A 4 -5.57 -6.27 -14.24
N TYR A 5 -6.42 -5.80 -15.17
CA TYR A 5 -6.49 -6.33 -16.53
C TYR A 5 -5.41 -5.75 -17.44
N ASP A 6 -5.18 -4.43 -17.38
CA ASP A 6 -4.38 -3.75 -18.41
C ASP A 6 -2.96 -3.40 -17.95
N THR A 7 -2.71 -3.33 -16.62
CA THR A 7 -1.48 -2.75 -16.07
C THR A 7 -0.66 -3.72 -15.23
N ALA A 8 -1.29 -4.65 -14.51
CA ALA A 8 -0.61 -5.57 -13.60
C ALA A 8 0.46 -6.41 -14.32
N ILE A 9 0.08 -7.10 -15.41
CA ILE A 9 1.00 -7.94 -16.19
C ILE A 9 2.14 -7.11 -16.82
N PRO A 10 1.88 -5.97 -17.50
CA PRO A 10 2.97 -5.13 -18.00
C PRO A 10 3.92 -4.63 -16.91
N ASN A 11 3.42 -4.31 -15.72
CA ASN A 11 4.28 -3.89 -14.61
C ASN A 11 5.13 -5.04 -14.06
N GLU A 12 4.56 -6.24 -13.98
CA GLU A 12 5.26 -7.47 -13.58
C GLU A 12 6.45 -7.75 -14.52
N LEU A 13 6.17 -7.78 -15.83
CA LEU A 13 7.18 -8.02 -16.88
C LEU A 13 8.26 -6.94 -16.92
N LYS A 14 7.90 -5.68 -16.61
CA LYS A 14 8.85 -4.55 -16.55
C LYS A 14 9.52 -4.40 -15.17
N SER A 15 9.26 -5.31 -14.23
CA SER A 15 9.75 -5.23 -12.85
C SER A 15 9.46 -3.89 -12.15
N ARG A 16 8.31 -3.30 -12.46
CA ARG A 16 7.82 -2.07 -11.81
C ARG A 16 7.08 -2.36 -10.51
N SER A 17 6.40 -3.50 -10.45
CA SER A 17 5.70 -3.96 -9.26
C SER A 17 5.55 -5.48 -9.30
N ARG A 18 5.29 -6.08 -8.14
CA ARG A 18 4.80 -7.46 -8.00
C ARG A 18 3.34 -7.44 -7.62
N THR A 19 2.49 -8.15 -8.36
CA THR A 19 1.05 -8.24 -8.06
C THR A 19 0.70 -9.64 -7.55
N TYR A 20 0.06 -9.70 -6.37
CA TYR A 20 -0.34 -10.93 -5.71
C TYR A 20 -1.86 -11.06 -5.75
N ILE A 21 -2.32 -12.23 -6.18
CA ILE A 21 -3.74 -12.54 -6.35
C ILE A 21 -4.13 -13.55 -5.27
N LYS A 22 -5.09 -13.18 -4.42
CA LYS A 22 -5.64 -14.07 -3.39
C LYS A 22 -6.84 -14.82 -3.93
N TYR A 23 -6.75 -16.13 -3.93
CA TYR A 23 -7.88 -17.03 -4.15
C TYR A 23 -8.23 -17.79 -2.88
N GLY A 24 -9.46 -18.28 -2.81
CA GLY A 24 -9.90 -19.17 -1.75
C GLY A 24 -11.21 -19.87 -2.10
N ASN A 25 -11.57 -20.86 -1.29
CA ASN A 25 -12.80 -21.62 -1.50
C ASN A 25 -13.99 -20.89 -0.86
N TYR A 26 -15.07 -20.73 -1.61
CA TYR A 26 -16.35 -20.24 -1.12
C TYR A 26 -17.49 -21.03 -1.79
N ASN A 27 -18.35 -21.64 -0.97
CA ASN A 27 -19.41 -22.55 -1.43
C ASN A 27 -18.88 -23.61 -2.42
N ASP A 28 -17.81 -24.31 -2.04
CA ASP A 28 -17.15 -25.36 -2.85
C ASP A 28 -16.63 -24.92 -4.22
N THR A 29 -16.48 -23.59 -4.42
CA THR A 29 -15.91 -23.03 -5.64
C THR A 29 -14.67 -22.21 -5.32
N PHE A 30 -13.63 -22.37 -6.13
CA PHE A 30 -12.42 -21.55 -6.05
C PHE A 30 -12.70 -20.16 -6.63
N GLN A 31 -12.58 -19.12 -5.80
CA GLN A 31 -13.00 -17.76 -6.13
C GLN A 31 -11.85 -16.78 -5.93
N PHE A 32 -11.79 -15.76 -6.78
CA PHE A 32 -10.91 -14.60 -6.61
C PHE A 32 -11.42 -13.74 -5.45
N LEU A 33 -10.64 -13.62 -4.38
CA LEU A 33 -11.01 -12.91 -3.16
C LEU A 33 -10.51 -11.46 -3.14
N GLY A 34 -9.38 -11.18 -3.79
CA GLY A 34 -8.78 -9.86 -3.83
C GLY A 34 -7.35 -9.90 -4.35
N TYR A 35 -6.72 -8.73 -4.41
CA TYR A 35 -5.33 -8.60 -4.83
C TYR A 35 -4.66 -7.39 -4.19
N PHE A 36 -3.34 -7.44 -4.16
CA PHE A 36 -2.52 -6.27 -3.85
C PHE A 36 -1.30 -6.22 -4.78
N SER A 37 -0.74 -5.03 -4.94
CA SER A 37 0.48 -4.85 -5.70
C SER A 37 1.48 -4.02 -4.90
N ILE A 38 2.72 -4.51 -4.82
CA ILE A 38 3.81 -3.84 -4.11
C ILE A 38 4.90 -3.37 -5.08
N ALA A 39 5.57 -2.27 -4.73
CA ALA A 39 6.65 -1.69 -5.51
C ALA A 39 7.65 -0.95 -4.60
N LEU A 40 8.81 -0.59 -5.13
CA LEU A 40 9.68 0.40 -4.48
C LEU A 40 9.29 1.80 -4.96
N LYS A 41 9.21 2.75 -4.03
CA LYS A 41 8.94 4.15 -4.35
C LYS A 41 9.87 5.07 -3.58
N VAL A 42 10.36 6.09 -4.27
CA VAL A 42 10.97 7.27 -3.65
C VAL A 42 9.86 8.30 -3.43
N ILE A 43 9.80 8.87 -2.23
CA ILE A 43 8.89 9.96 -1.88
C ILE A 43 9.71 11.19 -1.49
N ASP A 44 9.28 12.35 -1.97
CA ASP A 44 9.80 13.65 -1.54
C ASP A 44 8.97 14.16 -0.36
N PHE A 45 9.61 14.80 0.60
CA PHE A 45 8.93 15.44 1.72
C PHE A 45 8.47 16.84 1.33
N GLY A 46 7.17 17.10 1.47
CA GLY A 46 6.60 18.43 1.38
C GLY A 46 6.86 19.24 2.64
N ASP A 47 6.56 20.54 2.57
CA ASP A 47 6.83 21.49 3.65
C ASP A 47 6.08 21.19 4.95
N GLU A 48 4.97 20.45 4.88
CA GLU A 48 4.17 20.03 6.03
C GLU A 48 4.82 18.90 6.86
N VAL A 49 5.81 18.20 6.31
CA VAL A 49 6.47 17.09 7.00
C VAL A 49 7.50 17.62 7.99
N SER A 50 7.24 17.43 9.28
CA SER A 50 8.15 17.91 10.32
C SER A 50 9.56 17.28 10.23
N LYS A 51 10.60 18.07 10.57
CA LYS A 51 11.99 17.60 10.68
C LYS A 51 12.15 16.38 11.60
N THR A 52 11.33 16.28 12.64
CA THR A 52 11.32 15.13 13.55
C THR A 52 10.80 13.87 12.86
N ALA A 53 9.73 13.99 12.07
CA ALA A 53 9.23 12.87 11.26
C ALA A 53 10.26 12.44 10.22
N ILE A 54 10.86 13.41 9.50
CA ILE A 54 11.96 13.16 8.56
C ILE A 54 13.09 12.38 9.22
N LYS A 55 13.60 12.85 10.37
CA LYS A 55 14.66 12.17 11.11
C LYS A 55 14.29 10.74 11.51
N LYS A 56 13.05 10.48 11.90
CA LYS A 56 12.59 9.11 12.23
C LYS A 56 12.61 8.20 11.00
N MET A 57 12.18 8.71 9.85
CA MET A 57 12.11 7.96 8.60
C MET A 57 13.49 7.71 7.98
N THR A 58 14.40 8.69 8.03
CA THR A 58 15.66 8.66 7.26
C THR A 58 16.91 8.51 8.14
N GLY A 59 16.83 8.85 9.42
CA GLY A 59 17.99 9.06 10.31
C GLY A 59 18.58 10.48 10.23
N ASP A 60 18.16 11.30 9.27
CA ASP A 60 18.69 12.63 8.98
C ASP A 60 17.56 13.63 8.74
N LYS A 61 17.42 14.60 9.65
CA LYS A 61 16.33 15.59 9.68
C LYS A 61 16.28 16.53 8.48
N ASP A 62 17.38 16.66 7.72
CA ASP A 62 17.52 17.61 6.62
C ASP A 62 17.45 16.90 5.25
N LYS A 63 17.15 15.59 5.23
CA LYS A 63 16.83 14.85 4.00
C LYS A 63 15.56 15.40 3.34
N LYS A 64 15.59 15.47 2.01
CA LYS A 64 14.45 15.90 1.18
C LYS A 64 13.57 14.75 0.70
N ASN A 65 14.10 13.53 0.69
CA ASN A 65 13.40 12.35 0.22
C ASN A 65 13.90 11.08 0.91
N THR A 66 13.14 10.01 0.69
CA THR A 66 13.43 8.67 1.17
C THR A 66 12.79 7.63 0.27
N SER A 67 13.31 6.41 0.27
CA SER A 67 12.66 5.26 -0.36
C SER A 67 11.86 4.44 0.65
N GLY A 68 10.86 3.72 0.14
CA GLY A 68 10.06 2.78 0.90
C GLY A 68 9.32 1.79 -0.01
N TYR A 69 8.64 0.85 0.63
CA TYR A 69 7.78 -0.12 -0.02
C TYR A 69 6.39 0.48 -0.22
N LEU A 70 5.98 0.66 -1.46
CA LEU A 70 4.64 1.13 -1.80
C LEU A 70 3.68 -0.05 -1.93
N ILE A 71 2.55 0.00 -1.24
CA ILE A 71 1.36 -0.78 -1.60
C ILE A 71 0.57 0.07 -2.61
N GLY A 72 0.84 -0.17 -3.89
CA GLY A 72 0.36 0.68 -4.97
C GLY A 72 -1.07 0.39 -5.39
N GLN A 73 -1.53 -0.85 -5.17
CA GLN A 73 -2.91 -1.28 -5.41
C GLN A 73 -3.32 -2.23 -4.31
N PHE A 74 -4.58 -2.11 -3.90
CA PHE A 74 -5.16 -2.92 -2.84
C PHE A 74 -6.67 -2.99 -3.03
N ALA A 75 -7.20 -4.18 -3.29
CA ALA A 75 -8.64 -4.35 -3.46
C ALA A 75 -9.12 -5.73 -3.05
N ILE A 76 -10.31 -5.75 -2.44
CA ILE A 76 -11.09 -6.97 -2.18
C ILE A 76 -12.19 -7.09 -3.24
N ASN A 77 -12.58 -8.31 -3.57
CA ASN A 77 -13.73 -8.55 -4.43
C ASN A 77 -15.02 -8.15 -3.68
N ASP A 78 -15.80 -7.26 -4.29
CA ASP A 78 -17.02 -6.69 -3.71
C ASP A 78 -18.07 -7.74 -3.31
N LYS A 79 -18.05 -8.92 -3.97
CA LYS A 79 -18.90 -10.07 -3.61
C LYS A 79 -18.72 -10.50 -2.14
N PHE A 80 -17.54 -10.28 -1.56
CA PHE A 80 -17.22 -10.67 -0.19
C PHE A 80 -17.26 -9.51 0.81
N ARG A 81 -17.70 -8.32 0.40
CA ARG A 81 -17.69 -7.12 1.25
C ARG A 81 -18.53 -7.28 2.53
N THR A 82 -19.59 -8.07 2.48
CA THR A 82 -20.46 -8.40 3.62
C THR A 82 -20.09 -9.72 4.30
N SER A 83 -19.34 -10.59 3.62
CA SER A 83 -18.92 -11.91 4.11
C SER A 83 -17.51 -11.84 4.69
N LYS A 84 -17.35 -11.06 5.76
CA LYS A 84 -16.04 -10.76 6.37
C LYS A 84 -15.30 -12.00 6.87
N ASP A 85 -16.04 -13.06 7.21
CA ASP A 85 -15.48 -14.34 7.65
C ASP A 85 -14.76 -15.09 6.51
N VAL A 86 -15.09 -14.76 5.26
CA VAL A 86 -14.45 -15.32 4.06
C VAL A 86 -13.25 -14.48 3.66
N MET A 87 -13.44 -13.16 3.62
CA MET A 87 -12.36 -12.24 3.30
C MET A 87 -12.61 -10.87 3.91
N SER A 88 -11.60 -10.34 4.59
CA SER A 88 -11.60 -8.97 5.08
C SER A 88 -10.43 -8.18 4.49
N GLY A 89 -10.58 -6.86 4.39
CA GLY A 89 -9.46 -5.99 4.02
C GLY A 89 -8.29 -6.13 5.01
N LYS A 90 -8.54 -6.44 6.28
CA LYS A 90 -7.47 -6.66 7.26
C LYS A 90 -6.62 -7.88 6.89
N THR A 91 -7.27 -9.00 6.58
CA THR A 91 -6.58 -10.25 6.21
C THR A 91 -5.75 -10.09 4.93
N LEU A 92 -6.27 -9.38 3.92
CA LEU A 92 -5.49 -9.11 2.70
C LEU A 92 -4.29 -8.19 2.98
N LEU A 93 -4.45 -7.24 3.90
CA LEU A 93 -3.38 -6.34 4.31
C LEU A 93 -2.32 -7.10 5.10
N GLU A 94 -2.69 -8.03 5.97
CA GLU A 94 -1.75 -8.93 6.67
C GLU A 94 -0.93 -9.75 5.65
N ASP A 95 -1.58 -10.40 4.68
CA ASP A 95 -0.88 -11.11 3.59
C ASP A 95 0.10 -10.18 2.84
N CYS A 96 -0.29 -8.92 2.61
CA CYS A 96 0.55 -7.93 1.95
C CYS A 96 1.76 -7.51 2.81
N LEU A 97 1.53 -7.28 4.10
CA LEU A 97 2.58 -6.91 5.04
C LEU A 97 3.59 -8.05 5.20
N ASP A 98 3.17 -9.31 5.22
CA ASP A 98 4.08 -10.46 5.30
C ASP A 98 5.08 -10.47 4.14
N GLN A 99 4.62 -10.23 2.90
CA GLN A 99 5.50 -10.12 1.73
C GLN A 99 6.47 -8.93 1.83
N LEU A 100 6.04 -7.82 2.43
CA LEU A 100 6.89 -6.65 2.65
C LEU A 100 7.90 -6.88 3.78
N TYR A 101 7.55 -7.62 4.82
CA TYR A 101 8.46 -8.00 5.90
C TYR A 101 9.53 -8.98 5.41
N GLU A 102 9.18 -9.94 4.55
CA GLU A 102 10.17 -10.79 3.89
C GLU A 102 11.15 -9.96 3.04
N ALA A 103 10.64 -9.06 2.19
CA ALA A 103 11.48 -8.16 1.40
C ALA A 103 12.39 -7.30 2.31
N ASN A 104 11.84 -6.74 3.39
CA ASN A 104 12.58 -5.96 4.37
C ASN A 104 13.68 -6.77 5.07
N GLY A 105 13.43 -8.03 5.42
CA GLY A 105 14.44 -8.92 5.99
C GLY A 105 15.62 -9.18 5.06
N ILE A 106 15.41 -9.08 3.74
CA ILE A 106 16.44 -9.32 2.72
C ILE A 106 17.23 -8.04 2.40
N VAL A 107 16.55 -6.90 2.18
CA VAL A 107 17.19 -5.68 1.65
C VAL A 107 17.16 -4.47 2.60
N GLY A 108 16.50 -4.60 3.75
CA GLY A 108 16.32 -3.51 4.70
C GLY A 108 15.23 -2.51 4.29
N GLY A 109 15.38 -1.24 4.66
CA GLY A 109 14.35 -0.20 4.48
C GLY A 109 13.52 0.05 5.75
N LYS A 110 12.88 1.22 5.83
CA LYS A 110 12.21 1.69 7.07
C LYS A 110 10.71 1.96 6.92
N LEU A 111 10.18 1.94 5.70
CA LEU A 111 8.90 2.54 5.39
C LEU A 111 8.05 1.62 4.51
N ILE A 112 6.80 1.46 4.89
CA ILE A 112 5.71 1.08 4.00
C ILE A 112 4.89 2.33 3.71
N ILE A 113 4.48 2.52 2.46
CA ILE A 113 3.78 3.69 1.95
C ILE A 113 2.47 3.23 1.32
N ILE A 114 1.40 3.96 1.60
CA ILE A 114 0.14 3.88 0.84
C ILE A 114 -0.21 5.28 0.34
N GLU A 115 -0.89 5.33 -0.80
CA GLU A 115 -1.51 6.54 -1.33
C GLU A 115 -2.96 6.23 -1.64
N CYS A 116 -3.88 6.87 -0.95
CA CYS A 116 -5.31 6.60 -1.09
C CYS A 116 -6.11 7.88 -1.29
N LYS A 117 -7.33 7.75 -1.81
CA LYS A 117 -8.27 8.86 -1.87
C LYS A 117 -8.56 9.35 -0.45
N GLU A 118 -8.77 10.65 -0.31
CA GLU A 118 -9.20 11.25 0.95
C GLU A 118 -10.62 10.77 1.28
N SER A 119 -10.70 9.75 2.13
CA SER A 119 -11.93 9.13 2.60
C SER A 119 -11.72 8.69 4.03
N GLU A 120 -12.57 9.19 4.93
CA GLU A 120 -12.55 8.86 6.36
C GLU A 120 -12.44 7.35 6.60
N LYS A 121 -13.26 6.56 5.91
CA LYS A 121 -13.23 5.09 6.00
C LYS A 121 -11.89 4.46 5.62
N LEU A 122 -11.22 4.98 4.58
CA LEU A 122 -9.93 4.46 4.14
C LEU A 122 -8.82 4.87 5.11
N ILE A 123 -8.83 6.14 5.53
CA ILE A 123 -7.87 6.68 6.50
C ILE A 123 -7.97 5.89 7.80
N GLU A 124 -9.16 5.74 8.38
CA GLU A 124 -9.38 4.94 9.60
C GLU A 124 -8.99 3.46 9.43
N PHE A 125 -9.20 2.89 8.24
CA PHE A 125 -8.76 1.53 7.96
C PHE A 125 -7.23 1.43 8.07
N TYR A 126 -6.48 2.31 7.41
CA TYR A 126 -5.03 2.27 7.45
C TYR A 126 -4.47 2.68 8.83
N GLU A 127 -5.07 3.67 9.51
CA GLU A 127 -4.67 4.07 10.86
C GLU A 127 -4.80 2.94 11.88
N ARG A 128 -5.94 2.22 11.85
CA ARG A 128 -6.13 1.03 12.71
C ARG A 128 -5.12 -0.08 12.43
N ASN A 129 -4.50 -0.09 11.26
CA ASN A 129 -3.44 -1.04 10.89
C ASN A 129 -2.02 -0.44 11.05
N GLY A 130 -1.91 0.68 11.78
CA GLY A 130 -0.65 1.28 12.19
C GLY A 130 0.01 2.18 11.16
N PHE A 131 -0.71 2.57 10.11
CA PHE A 131 -0.28 3.67 9.24
C PHE A 131 -0.59 5.00 9.90
N ARG A 132 0.09 6.06 9.46
CA ARG A 132 -0.11 7.43 9.92
C ARG A 132 -0.07 8.37 8.73
N TYR A 133 -0.89 9.41 8.76
CA TYR A 133 -0.81 10.50 7.81
C TYR A 133 0.63 11.02 7.71
N LEU A 134 1.12 11.18 6.49
CA LEU A 134 2.39 11.84 6.23
C LEU A 134 2.14 13.19 5.57
N GLN A 135 1.51 13.17 4.39
CA GLN A 135 1.26 14.37 3.61
C GLN A 135 0.20 14.16 2.52
N LYS A 136 -0.23 15.24 1.87
CA LYS A 136 -0.99 15.19 0.61
C LYS A 136 -0.07 15.22 -0.61
N VAL A 137 -0.43 14.47 -1.65
CA VAL A 137 0.33 14.40 -2.92
C VAL A 137 -0.58 14.63 -4.12
N GLN A 138 -0.09 15.42 -5.07
CA GLN A 138 -0.79 15.64 -6.35
C GLN A 138 -0.52 14.48 -7.31
N THR A 139 -1.55 14.11 -8.05
CA THR A 139 -1.48 13.09 -9.09
C THR A 139 -1.26 13.75 -10.46
N PRO A 140 -0.75 13.01 -11.47
CA PRO A 140 -0.57 13.55 -12.81
C PRO A 140 -1.83 14.12 -13.47
N ASN A 141 -3.02 13.71 -13.01
CA ASN A 141 -4.30 14.13 -13.55
C ASN A 141 -4.98 15.23 -12.70
N ASN A 142 -4.20 16.02 -11.95
CA ASN A 142 -4.68 17.08 -11.04
C ASN A 142 -5.64 16.59 -9.94
N GLY A 143 -5.64 15.30 -9.63
CA GLY A 143 -6.29 14.77 -8.43
C GLY A 143 -5.33 14.79 -7.24
N GLU A 144 -5.87 14.71 -6.03
CA GLU A 144 -5.09 14.67 -4.79
C GLU A 144 -5.25 13.31 -4.10
N LEU A 145 -4.16 12.81 -3.50
CA LEU A 145 -4.16 11.63 -2.66
C LEU A 145 -3.57 11.94 -1.29
N VAL A 146 -4.05 11.22 -0.28
CA VAL A 146 -3.44 11.18 1.05
C VAL A 146 -2.36 10.12 1.03
N GLN A 147 -1.13 10.53 1.33
CA GLN A 147 0.00 9.64 1.54
C GLN A 147 0.11 9.31 3.03
N MET A 148 0.06 8.03 3.36
CA MET A 148 0.26 7.53 4.71
C MET A 148 1.43 6.56 4.75
N ILE A 149 2.08 6.47 5.92
CA ILE A 149 3.24 5.61 6.12
C ILE A 149 3.10 4.71 7.33
N LYS A 150 3.79 3.58 7.31
CA LYS A 150 4.04 2.72 8.46
C LYS A 150 5.54 2.51 8.58
N LEU A 151 6.08 2.73 9.78
CA LEU A 151 7.49 2.43 10.06
C LEU A 151 7.66 0.91 10.25
N LEU A 152 8.74 0.37 9.69
CA LEU A 152 9.18 -1.03 9.84
C LEU A 152 10.14 -1.19 11.02
#